data_AF-A0A2X3HF63-F1
#
_entry.id   AF-A0A2X3HF63-F1
#
_cell.length_a   1.000
_cell.length_b   1.000
_cell.length_c   1.000
_cell.angle_alpha   90.00
_cell.angle_beta   90.00
_cell.angle_gamma   90.00
#
_symmetry.space_group_name_H-M   'P 1'
#
loop_
_entity.id
_entity.type
_entity.pdbx_description
1 polymer ?
#
loop_
_entity_poly.entity_id
_entity_poly.type
_entity_poly.pdbx_seq_one_letter_code
_entity_poly.pdbx_strand_id
1 'polypeptide(L)'
;MKQGKYVFSTFQLAFLLKDKQLGYFLLSFHPEEKCFELFYHIQHYAGKYFFASSMKLSTNYSLEAMQEKITGVRFKSLFVKRNRKLEREHLSYFYAKYKTKSVFLQQLYQAGYAIINLPPEIGVQLPSQFLVHTPAVEWQFKLWENFLKLLETGDTFSKEHIAQYFQKYVMSIKMIFLPLNECHLLLTEYLLFLEKEGVLVEYILDRYKIKRQMMYKEKSYN
;
A
#
# COMPACT_ATOMS: atom_id res chain seq x y z
N MET A 1 2.46 -25.68 6.14
CA MET A 1 2.36 -24.23 6.43
C MET A 1 0.89 -23.84 6.40
N LYS A 2 0.38 -23.22 7.46
CA LYS A 2 -1.00 -22.72 7.47
C LYS A 2 -0.96 -21.26 6.97
N GLN A 3 -1.68 -20.99 5.90
CA GLN A 3 -1.89 -19.63 5.39
C GLN A 3 -3.18 -19.11 6.00
N GLY A 4 -3.15 -17.89 6.54
CA GLY A 4 -4.25 -17.37 7.32
C GLY A 4 -4.50 -15.89 7.07
N LYS A 5 -5.73 -15.47 7.37
CA LYS A 5 -6.12 -14.06 7.47
C LYS A 5 -5.92 -13.64 8.92
N TYR A 6 -5.08 -12.64 9.13
CA TYR A 6 -4.69 -12.12 10.44
C TYR A 6 -5.13 -10.66 10.61
N VAL A 7 -5.26 -10.25 11.87
CA VAL A 7 -5.43 -8.85 12.27
C VAL A 7 -4.26 -8.53 13.19
N PHE A 8 -3.37 -7.67 12.74
CA PHE A 8 -2.27 -7.17 13.56
C PHE A 8 -2.67 -5.83 14.18
N SER A 9 -2.38 -5.64 15.46
CA SER A 9 -2.54 -4.33 16.12
C SER A 9 -1.48 -3.35 15.61
N THR A 10 -1.74 -2.04 15.77
CA THR A 10 -0.74 -1.01 15.46
C THR A 10 0.57 -1.23 16.22
N PHE A 11 0.48 -1.71 17.46
CA PHE A 11 1.64 -2.08 18.26
C PHE A 11 2.42 -3.21 17.57
N GLN A 12 1.79 -4.31 17.19
CA GLN A 12 2.46 -5.42 16.50
C GLN A 12 3.11 -4.97 15.18
N LEU A 13 2.41 -4.14 14.40
CA LEU A 13 2.94 -3.62 13.14
C LEU A 13 4.19 -2.74 13.34
N ALA A 14 4.35 -2.09 14.48
CA ALA A 14 5.54 -1.29 14.79
C ALA A 14 6.82 -2.13 14.92
N PHE A 15 6.70 -3.43 15.21
CA PHE A 15 7.81 -4.38 15.32
C PHE A 15 8.02 -5.21 14.05
N LEU A 16 7.42 -4.83 12.92
CA LEU A 16 7.68 -5.49 11.66
C LEU A 16 9.15 -5.39 11.27
N LEU A 17 9.68 -6.52 10.83
CA LEU A 17 10.99 -6.66 10.24
C LEU A 17 10.84 -7.01 8.76
N LYS A 18 11.91 -6.80 7.99
CA LYS A 18 11.95 -7.15 6.58
C LYS A 18 13.20 -7.93 6.26
N ASP A 19 13.01 -9.05 5.58
CA ASP A 19 14.07 -9.90 5.07
C ASP A 19 13.77 -10.30 3.62
N LYS A 20 14.81 -10.65 2.85
CA LYS A 20 14.68 -11.03 1.44
C LYS A 20 13.88 -12.32 1.23
N GLN A 21 14.01 -13.29 2.14
CA GLN A 21 13.33 -14.58 2.06
C GLN A 21 11.97 -14.54 2.75
N LEU A 22 11.90 -13.91 3.93
CA LEU A 22 10.68 -13.85 4.73
C LEU A 22 9.73 -12.71 4.34
N GLY A 23 10.17 -11.76 3.51
CA GLY A 23 9.40 -10.53 3.25
C GLY A 23 9.21 -9.74 4.55
N TYR A 24 8.04 -9.12 4.73
CA TYR A 24 7.67 -8.60 6.05
C TYR A 24 7.34 -9.76 6.98
N PHE A 25 7.93 -9.72 8.18
CA PHE A 25 7.75 -10.76 9.18
C PHE A 25 7.66 -10.19 10.60
N LEU A 26 7.05 -10.97 11.48
CA LEU A 26 6.88 -10.69 12.89
C LEU A 26 7.16 -11.97 13.67
N LEU A 27 7.98 -11.87 14.72
CA LEU A 27 8.20 -12.95 15.67
C LEU A 27 7.43 -12.63 16.96
N SER A 28 6.57 -13.56 17.39
CA SER A 28 5.79 -13.41 18.62
C SER A 28 6.06 -14.59 19.56
N PHE A 29 6.21 -14.33 20.85
CA PHE A 29 6.37 -15.39 21.85
C PHE A 29 5.03 -15.71 22.51
N HIS A 30 4.65 -16.99 22.50
CA HIS A 30 3.47 -17.51 23.18
C HIS A 30 3.89 -18.16 24.50
N PRO A 31 3.65 -17.50 25.65
CA PRO A 31 4.13 -17.98 26.94
C PRO A 31 3.47 -19.29 27.37
N GLU A 32 2.18 -19.47 27.08
CA GLU A 32 1.42 -20.68 27.46
C GLU A 32 1.93 -21.92 26.74
N GLU A 33 2.21 -21.81 25.44
CA GLU A 33 2.69 -22.92 24.62
C GLU A 33 4.22 -23.07 24.63
N LYS A 34 4.94 -22.14 25.28
CA LYS A 34 6.41 -22.04 25.25
C LYS A 34 6.95 -22.19 23.82
N CYS A 35 6.42 -21.39 22.90
CA CYS A 35 6.88 -21.40 21.52
C CYS A 35 6.91 -19.99 20.94
N PHE A 36 7.79 -19.79 19.96
CA PHE A 36 7.76 -18.62 19.11
C PHE A 36 6.89 -18.91 17.89
N GLU A 37 5.98 -18.01 17.56
CA GLU A 37 5.29 -18.02 16.28
C GLU A 37 5.91 -16.96 15.37
N LEU A 38 6.47 -17.43 14.25
CA LEU A 38 6.96 -16.59 13.17
C LEU A 38 5.83 -16.41 12.15
N PHE A 39 5.37 -15.18 12.00
CA PHE A 39 4.52 -14.74 10.89
C PHE A 39 5.43 -14.18 9.80
N TYR A 40 5.32 -14.68 8.58
CA TYR A 40 6.16 -14.25 7.45
C TYR A 40 5.35 -14.17 6.15
N HIS A 41 5.94 -13.55 5.14
CA HIS A 41 5.27 -13.12 3.90
C HIS A 41 4.02 -12.29 4.22
N ILE A 42 4.12 -11.41 5.21
CA ILE A 42 3.01 -10.56 5.63
C ILE A 42 2.69 -9.59 4.48
N GLN A 43 1.42 -9.62 4.04
CA GLN A 43 0.91 -8.75 2.99
C GLN A 43 -0.41 -8.12 3.44
N HIS A 44 -0.55 -6.82 3.22
CA HIS A 44 -1.80 -6.12 3.49
C HIS A 44 -2.86 -6.52 2.46
N TYR A 45 -4.05 -6.85 2.96
CA TYR A 45 -5.20 -7.11 2.12
C TYR A 45 -6.09 -5.87 2.06
N ALA A 46 -6.94 -5.66 3.06
CA ALA A 46 -7.86 -4.53 3.09
C ALA A 46 -8.20 -4.15 4.53
N GLY A 47 -8.31 -2.85 4.80
CA GLY A 47 -8.58 -2.34 6.13
C GLY A 47 -7.53 -2.81 7.14
N LYS A 48 -7.96 -3.55 8.17
CA LYS A 48 -7.10 -4.09 9.24
C LYS A 48 -6.58 -5.52 8.99
N TYR A 49 -6.90 -6.10 7.82
CA TYR A 49 -6.63 -7.51 7.54
C TYR A 49 -5.36 -7.70 6.74
N PHE A 50 -4.58 -8.70 7.15
CA PHE A 50 -3.34 -9.12 6.53
C PHE A 50 -3.42 -10.60 6.17
N PHE A 51 -2.72 -10.99 5.11
CA PHE A 51 -2.39 -12.39 4.85
C PHE A 51 -0.97 -12.65 5.29
N ALA A 52 -0.76 -13.78 5.96
CA ALA A 52 0.56 -14.24 6.34
C ALA A 52 0.60 -15.77 6.35
N SER A 53 1.81 -16.30 6.24
CA SER A 53 2.09 -17.67 6.62
C SER A 53 2.59 -17.68 8.06
N SER A 54 2.24 -18.71 8.84
CA SER A 54 2.80 -18.88 10.19
C SER A 54 3.56 -20.20 10.34
N MET A 55 4.59 -20.15 11.19
CA MET A 55 5.40 -21.30 11.61
C MET A 55 5.64 -21.21 13.11
N LYS A 56 5.36 -22.29 13.83
CA LYS A 56 5.69 -22.42 15.26
C LYS A 56 7.10 -23.00 15.42
N LEU A 57 7.87 -22.37 16.29
CA LEU A 57 9.22 -22.73 16.69
C LEU A 57 9.18 -23.02 18.18
N SER A 58 9.18 -24.31 18.56
CA SER A 58 9.18 -24.71 19.97
C SER A 58 10.47 -24.29 20.65
N THR A 59 10.42 -23.82 21.89
CA THR A 59 11.63 -23.51 22.68
C THR A 59 12.51 -24.72 22.94
N ASN A 60 12.02 -25.93 22.69
CA ASN A 60 12.80 -27.17 22.80
C ASN A 60 13.77 -27.37 21.62
N TYR A 61 13.65 -26.58 20.55
CA TYR A 61 14.59 -26.61 19.44
C TYR A 61 15.88 -25.88 19.79
N SER A 62 17.02 -26.42 19.35
CA SER A 62 18.27 -25.66 19.34
C SER A 62 18.14 -24.45 18.41
N LEU A 63 18.97 -23.44 18.63
CA LEU A 63 18.99 -22.25 17.76
C LEU A 63 19.31 -22.63 16.30
N GLU A 64 20.21 -23.59 16.10
CA GLU A 64 20.55 -24.12 14.77
C GLU A 64 19.33 -24.76 14.09
N ALA A 65 18.58 -25.60 14.80
CA ALA A 65 17.38 -26.23 14.27
C ALA A 65 16.27 -25.21 13.96
N MET A 66 16.18 -24.11 14.73
CA MET A 66 15.29 -23.00 14.40
C MET A 66 15.74 -22.26 13.15
N GLN A 67 17.04 -21.98 13.03
CA GLN A 67 17.63 -21.31 11.87
C GLN A 67 17.43 -22.12 10.59
N GLU A 68 17.68 -23.43 10.59
CA GLU A 68 17.45 -24.31 9.44
C GLU A 68 16.00 -24.27 8.95
N LYS A 69 15.03 -24.23 9.88
CA LYS A 69 13.61 -24.10 9.52
C LYS A 69 13.30 -22.75 8.87
N ILE A 70 13.93 -21.68 9.35
CA ILE A 70 13.73 -20.32 8.82
C ILE A 70 14.39 -20.18 7.45
N THR A 71 15.63 -20.65 7.28
CA THR A 71 16.37 -20.58 6.00
C THR A 71 15.76 -21.47 4.92
N GLY A 72 15.03 -22.51 5.31
CA GLY A 72 14.21 -23.32 4.41
C GLY A 72 13.02 -22.57 3.79
N VAL A 73 12.64 -21.40 4.30
CA VAL A 73 11.53 -20.61 3.77
C VAL A 73 11.95 -19.91 2.48
N ARG A 74 11.21 -20.18 1.40
CA ARG A 74 11.38 -19.46 0.13
C ARG A 74 10.33 -18.37 -0.01
N PHE A 75 10.74 -17.19 -0.46
CA PHE A 75 9.81 -16.09 -0.71
C PHE A 75 8.71 -16.52 -1.68
N LYS A 76 7.47 -16.37 -1.25
CA LYS A 76 6.30 -16.59 -2.10
C LYS A 76 5.40 -15.38 -2.00
N SER A 77 5.30 -14.63 -3.10
CA SER A 77 4.27 -13.59 -3.19
C SER A 77 2.91 -14.26 -3.12
N LEU A 78 2.08 -13.87 -2.16
CA LEU A 78 0.72 -14.37 -2.09
C LEU A 78 -0.07 -13.66 -3.19
N PHE A 79 -0.27 -14.34 -4.32
CA PHE A 79 -1.11 -13.81 -5.38
C PHE A 79 -2.56 -13.81 -4.91
N VAL A 80 -3.02 -12.67 -4.41
CA VAL A 80 -4.44 -12.43 -4.12
C VAL A 80 -5.05 -11.76 -5.34
N LYS A 81 -5.98 -12.45 -6.01
CA LYS A 81 -6.76 -11.86 -7.10
C LYS A 81 -7.65 -10.76 -6.50
N ARG A 82 -7.21 -9.50 -6.62
CA ARG A 82 -7.95 -8.33 -6.15
C ARG A 82 -8.75 -7.71 -7.28
N ASN A 83 -10.02 -7.43 -7.02
CA ASN A 83 -10.83 -6.61 -7.92
C ASN A 83 -10.70 -5.15 -7.49
N ARG A 84 -9.62 -4.50 -7.95
CA ARG A 84 -9.28 -3.11 -7.57
C ARG A 84 -10.39 -2.11 -7.90
N LYS A 85 -11.14 -2.34 -8.97
CA LYS A 85 -12.26 -1.50 -9.36
C LYS A 85 -13.39 -1.55 -8.33
N LEU A 86 -13.80 -2.76 -7.92
CA LEU A 86 -14.79 -2.93 -6.86
C LEU A 86 -14.30 -2.35 -5.53
N GLU A 87 -13.04 -2.62 -5.15
CA GLU A 87 -12.47 -2.08 -3.91
C GLU A 87 -12.48 -0.55 -3.89
N ARG A 88 -12.14 0.08 -5.02
CA ARG A 88 -12.21 1.53 -5.20
C ARG A 88 -13.64 2.05 -5.10
N GLU A 89 -14.60 1.41 -5.76
CA GLU A 89 -16.03 1.78 -5.70
C GLU A 89 -16.57 1.70 -4.26
N HIS A 90 -16.25 0.62 -3.54
CA HIS A 90 -16.58 0.48 -2.12
C HIS A 90 -15.97 1.59 -1.27
N LEU A 91 -14.71 1.96 -1.54
CA LEU A 91 -14.03 3.04 -0.81
C LEU A 91 -14.67 4.40 -1.09
N SER A 92 -14.99 4.72 -2.35
CA SER A 92 -15.72 5.95 -2.72
C SER A 92 -17.07 6.02 -2.02
N TYR A 93 -17.84 4.92 -2.00
CA TYR A 93 -19.11 4.84 -1.29
C TYR A 93 -18.94 5.05 0.21
N PHE A 94 -17.95 4.39 0.83
CA PHE A 94 -17.68 4.53 2.26
C PHE A 94 -17.35 5.98 2.63
N TYR A 95 -16.52 6.65 1.85
CA TYR A 95 -16.20 8.06 2.06
C TYR A 95 -17.46 8.94 1.92
N ALA A 96 -18.21 8.77 0.83
CA ALA A 96 -19.43 9.54 0.58
C ALA A 96 -20.49 9.36 1.68
N LYS A 97 -20.58 8.18 2.29
CA LYS A 97 -21.58 7.88 3.32
C LYS A 97 -21.14 8.22 4.75
N TYR A 98 -19.90 7.89 5.11
CA TYR A 98 -19.44 7.92 6.52
C TYR A 98 -18.39 8.99 6.81
N LYS A 99 -17.84 9.65 5.78
CA LYS A 99 -16.79 10.67 5.92
C LYS A 99 -17.22 12.02 5.37
N THR A 100 -18.53 12.29 5.25
CA THR A 100 -19.11 13.54 4.73
C THR A 100 -18.55 14.81 5.39
N LYS A 101 -18.23 14.73 6.69
CA LYS A 101 -17.62 15.85 7.45
C LYS A 101 -16.09 15.82 7.49
N SER A 102 -15.44 14.98 6.69
CA SER A 102 -13.98 14.94 6.65
C SER A 102 -13.44 16.19 5.95
N VAL A 103 -12.33 16.72 6.47
CA VAL A 103 -11.61 17.86 5.89
C VAL A 103 -11.25 17.58 4.43
N PHE A 104 -10.88 16.34 4.11
CA PHE A 104 -10.60 15.92 2.75
C PHE A 104 -11.80 16.09 1.81
N LEU A 105 -12.99 15.60 2.18
CA LEU A 105 -14.16 15.73 1.30
C LEU A 105 -14.60 17.19 1.14
N GLN A 106 -14.48 18.01 2.18
CA GLN A 106 -14.74 19.44 2.07
C GLN A 106 -13.80 20.10 1.06
N GLN A 107 -12.50 19.83 1.16
CA GLN A 107 -11.51 20.34 0.19
C GLN A 107 -11.80 19.84 -1.23
N LEU A 108 -12.14 18.56 -1.37
CA LEU A 108 -12.43 17.94 -2.65
C LEU A 108 -13.67 18.58 -3.32
N TYR A 109 -14.73 18.83 -2.56
CA TYR A 109 -15.94 19.50 -3.07
C TYR A 109 -15.72 21.00 -3.32
N GLN A 110 -14.93 21.68 -2.48
CA GLN A 110 -14.56 23.08 -2.70
C GLN A 110 -13.74 23.26 -3.99
N ALA A 111 -12.93 22.26 -4.35
CA ALA A 111 -12.21 22.20 -5.62
C ALA A 111 -13.09 21.77 -6.82
N GLY A 112 -14.39 21.55 -6.61
CA GLY A 112 -15.36 21.23 -7.66
C GLY A 112 -15.42 19.76 -8.07
N TYR A 113 -14.75 18.85 -7.35
CA TYR A 113 -14.74 17.43 -7.69
C TYR A 113 -15.77 16.65 -6.89
N ALA A 114 -16.35 15.60 -7.48
CA ALA A 114 -17.09 14.58 -6.77
C ALA A 114 -16.24 13.31 -6.65
N ILE A 115 -16.20 12.69 -5.47
CA ILE A 115 -15.36 11.51 -5.20
C ILE A 115 -15.62 10.35 -6.17
N ILE A 116 -16.88 10.15 -6.58
CA ILE A 116 -17.28 9.09 -7.51
C ILE A 116 -16.74 9.32 -8.94
N ASN A 117 -16.56 10.59 -9.31
CA ASN A 117 -16.16 11.05 -10.64
C ASN A 117 -14.65 11.18 -10.79
N LEU A 118 -13.87 11.00 -9.71
CA LEU A 118 -12.42 10.94 -9.80
C LEU A 118 -11.96 9.89 -10.82
N PRO A 119 -10.76 10.06 -11.41
CA PRO A 119 -10.14 9.03 -12.23
C PRO A 119 -10.16 7.64 -11.55
N PRO A 120 -10.35 6.54 -12.30
CA PRO A 120 -10.38 5.20 -11.75
C PRO A 120 -9.08 4.77 -11.08
N GLU A 121 -7.97 5.45 -11.40
CA GLU A 121 -6.65 5.22 -10.81
C GLU A 121 -6.52 5.82 -9.39
N ILE A 122 -7.46 6.68 -8.97
CA ILE A 122 -7.49 7.28 -7.64
C ILE A 122 -8.41 6.50 -6.70
N GLY A 123 -7.92 6.28 -5.47
CA GLY A 123 -8.59 5.50 -4.42
C GLY A 123 -8.20 4.02 -4.42
N VAL A 124 -7.14 3.63 -5.11
CA VAL A 124 -6.70 2.25 -5.26
C VAL A 124 -5.83 1.84 -4.06
N GLN A 125 -6.24 0.80 -3.33
CA GLN A 125 -5.45 0.26 -2.22
C GLN A 125 -4.32 -0.64 -2.75
N LEU A 126 -3.10 -0.30 -2.37
CA LEU A 126 -1.88 -1.02 -2.75
C LEU A 126 -1.32 -1.84 -1.57
N PRO A 127 -0.54 -2.90 -1.83
CA PRO A 127 -0.01 -3.77 -0.77
C PRO A 127 0.81 -3.06 0.32
N SER A 128 1.53 -1.99 0.00
CA SER A 128 2.29 -1.20 0.97
C SER A 128 1.48 -0.08 1.64
N GLN A 129 0.15 -0.04 1.48
CA GLN A 129 -0.71 1.00 2.07
C GLN A 129 -0.68 0.99 3.62
N PHE A 130 -0.32 -0.14 4.23
CA PHE A 130 -0.15 -0.25 5.69
C PHE A 130 1.08 0.49 6.23
N LEU A 131 1.98 1.00 5.38
CA LEU A 131 3.16 1.77 5.78
C LEU A 131 2.83 3.24 6.10
N VAL A 132 1.60 3.69 5.83
CA VAL A 132 1.22 5.10 5.92
C VAL A 132 -0.11 5.26 6.66
N HIS A 133 -0.26 6.38 7.36
CA HIS A 133 -1.52 6.78 7.99
C HIS A 133 -2.49 7.39 6.97
N THR A 134 -1.95 8.09 5.96
CA THR A 134 -2.77 8.79 4.96
C THR A 134 -3.54 7.79 4.09
N PRO A 135 -4.88 7.86 4.01
CA PRO A 135 -5.66 6.95 3.18
C PRO A 135 -5.35 7.06 1.68
N ALA A 136 -5.48 5.94 0.96
CA ALA A 136 -5.18 5.82 -0.47
C ALA A 136 -5.77 6.95 -1.33
N VAL A 137 -7.07 7.21 -1.17
CA VAL A 137 -7.77 8.23 -1.95
C VAL A 137 -7.23 9.64 -1.71
N GLU A 138 -6.77 9.95 -0.50
CA GLU A 138 -6.37 11.31 -0.13
C GLU A 138 -5.03 11.66 -0.75
N TRP A 139 -4.01 10.81 -0.56
CA TRP A 139 -2.69 11.08 -1.11
C TRP A 139 -2.66 10.91 -2.63
N GLN A 140 -3.39 9.94 -3.19
CA GLN A 140 -3.48 9.77 -4.66
C GLN A 140 -4.18 10.95 -5.32
N PHE A 141 -5.25 11.46 -4.70
CA PHE A 141 -5.91 12.68 -5.17
C PHE A 141 -4.97 13.88 -5.14
N LYS A 142 -4.24 14.10 -4.04
CA LYS A 142 -3.31 15.24 -3.94
C LYS A 142 -2.16 15.14 -4.94
N LEU A 143 -1.62 13.95 -5.20
CA LEU A 143 -0.63 13.76 -6.26
C LEU A 143 -1.21 14.02 -7.64
N TRP A 144 -2.43 13.55 -7.90
CA TRP A 144 -3.07 13.80 -9.19
C TRP A 144 -3.32 15.29 -9.39
N GLU A 145 -4.01 15.94 -8.46
CA GLU A 145 -4.42 17.34 -8.54
C GLU A 145 -3.24 18.30 -8.65
N ASN A 146 -2.16 18.07 -7.89
CA ASN A 146 -1.05 19.01 -7.78
C ASN A 146 0.18 18.65 -8.64
N PHE A 147 0.18 17.49 -9.29
CA PHE A 147 1.31 17.03 -10.10
C PHE A 147 0.85 16.40 -11.41
N LEU A 148 0.20 15.23 -11.36
CA LEU A 148 -0.04 14.43 -12.58
C LEU A 148 -1.05 15.09 -13.55
N LYS A 149 -2.02 15.85 -13.04
CA LYS A 149 -2.99 16.59 -13.85
C LYS A 149 -2.35 17.74 -14.65
N LEU A 150 -1.24 18.28 -14.15
CA LEU A 150 -0.53 19.40 -14.78
C LEU A 150 0.37 18.97 -15.94
N LEU A 151 0.59 17.67 -16.10
CA LEU A 151 1.44 17.11 -17.14
C LEU A 151 0.62 16.78 -18.39
N GLU A 152 1.15 17.12 -19.55
CA GLU A 152 0.59 16.77 -20.85
C GLU A 152 1.08 15.42 -21.35
N THR A 153 0.39 14.88 -22.34
CA THR A 153 0.83 13.63 -22.97
C THR A 153 2.15 13.86 -23.69
N GLY A 154 3.16 13.07 -23.36
CA GLY A 154 4.52 13.26 -23.87
C GLY A 154 5.49 13.82 -22.83
N ASP A 155 4.99 14.49 -21.79
CA ASP A 155 5.82 15.03 -20.72
C ASP A 155 6.53 13.92 -19.94
N THR A 156 7.67 14.29 -19.37
CA THR A 156 8.52 13.37 -18.59
C THR A 156 8.81 13.91 -17.21
N PHE A 157 8.93 13.02 -16.23
CA PHE A 157 9.33 13.37 -14.87
C PHE A 157 10.19 12.26 -14.25
N SER A 158 10.97 12.61 -13.23
CA SER A 158 11.75 11.63 -12.46
C SER A 158 10.99 11.17 -11.21
N LYS A 159 11.34 9.98 -10.72
CA LYS A 159 10.79 9.43 -9.48
C LYS A 159 11.05 10.34 -8.27
N GLU A 160 12.23 10.95 -8.21
CA GLU A 160 12.61 11.85 -7.13
C GLU A 160 11.70 13.07 -7.10
N HIS A 161 11.34 13.61 -8.27
CA HIS A 161 10.47 14.78 -8.36
C HIS A 161 9.08 14.47 -7.79
N ILE A 162 8.44 13.37 -8.20
CA ILE A 162 7.14 12.98 -7.64
C ILE A 162 7.24 12.53 -6.17
N ALA A 163 8.39 11.98 -5.74
CA ALA A 163 8.62 11.59 -4.35
C ALA A 163 8.59 12.78 -3.39
N GLN A 164 9.02 13.97 -3.82
CA GLN A 164 8.89 15.19 -3.01
C GLN A 164 7.42 15.54 -2.73
N TYR A 165 6.54 15.41 -3.73
CA TYR A 165 5.10 15.60 -3.53
C TYR A 165 4.51 14.49 -2.67
N PHE A 166 4.96 13.24 -2.84
CA PHE A 166 4.54 12.12 -2.01
C PHE A 166 4.87 12.39 -0.53
N GLN A 167 6.10 12.80 -0.21
CA GLN A 167 6.51 13.14 1.16
C GLN A 167 5.70 14.29 1.76
N LYS A 168 5.28 15.25 0.93
CA LYS A 168 4.44 16.38 1.37
C LYS A 168 3.02 15.95 1.77
N TYR A 169 2.45 14.95 1.11
CA TYR A 169 1.05 14.54 1.31
C TYR A 169 0.88 13.27 2.14
N VAL A 170 1.95 12.48 2.32
CA VAL A 170 1.89 11.17 2.97
C VAL A 170 2.55 11.21 4.34
N MET A 171 1.78 10.83 5.35
CA MET A 171 2.28 10.62 6.70
C MET A 171 2.66 9.14 6.89
N SER A 172 3.96 8.86 6.98
CA SER A 172 4.47 7.51 7.24
C SER A 172 4.18 7.05 8.66
N ILE A 173 3.89 5.77 8.83
CA ILE A 173 3.85 5.14 10.16
C ILE A 173 5.29 4.96 10.64
N LYS A 174 5.60 5.43 11.85
CA LYS A 174 6.90 5.19 12.48
C LYS A 174 6.95 3.73 12.93
N MET A 175 7.79 2.94 12.26
CA MET A 175 8.09 1.56 12.65
C MET A 175 9.48 1.51 13.30
N ILE A 176 9.66 0.63 14.27
CA ILE A 176 10.86 0.63 15.13
C ILE A 176 12.09 0.16 14.35
N PHE A 177 11.93 -0.85 13.49
CA PHE A 177 13.05 -1.50 12.80
C PHE A 177 13.11 -1.23 11.30
N LEU A 178 12.10 -0.60 10.71
CA LEU A 178 12.10 -0.27 9.29
C LEU A 178 12.59 1.16 9.07
N PRO A 179 13.30 1.42 7.96
CA PRO A 179 13.77 2.77 7.68
C PRO A 179 12.59 3.70 7.37
N LEU A 180 12.73 4.99 7.67
CA LEU A 180 11.65 5.99 7.46
C LEU A 180 11.21 6.08 6.00
N ASN A 181 12.11 5.82 5.07
CA ASN A 181 11.86 5.86 3.62
C ASN A 181 11.20 4.59 3.07
N GLU A 182 10.90 3.60 3.92
CA GLU A 182 10.23 2.36 3.52
C GLU A 182 8.87 2.64 2.86
N CYS A 183 8.18 3.72 3.28
CA CYS A 183 6.92 4.15 2.67
C CYS A 183 7.04 4.50 1.18
N HIS A 184 8.22 4.77 0.63
CA HIS A 184 8.41 4.99 -0.82
C HIS A 184 8.17 3.74 -1.66
N LEU A 185 8.11 2.55 -1.04
CA LEU A 185 7.62 1.35 -1.71
C LEU A 185 6.19 1.55 -2.19
N LEU A 186 5.34 2.23 -1.40
CA LEU A 186 3.97 2.54 -1.80
C LEU A 186 3.91 3.42 -3.05
N LEU A 187 4.80 4.42 -3.14
CA LEU A 187 4.92 5.26 -4.34
C LEU A 187 5.36 4.43 -5.55
N THR A 188 6.36 3.56 -5.37
CA THR A 188 6.84 2.68 -6.44
C THR A 188 5.73 1.74 -6.92
N GLU A 189 4.98 1.13 -5.99
CA GLU A 189 3.81 0.30 -6.31
C GLU A 189 2.74 1.07 -7.08
N TYR A 190 2.54 2.35 -6.77
CA TYR A 190 1.59 3.20 -7.46
C TYR A 190 2.04 3.54 -8.87
N LEU A 191 3.31 3.89 -9.08
CA LEU A 191 3.87 4.14 -10.41
C LEU A 191 3.77 2.89 -11.30
N LEU A 192 4.12 1.72 -10.76
CA LEU A 192 3.92 0.43 -11.45
C LEU A 192 2.45 0.14 -11.75
N PHE A 193 1.53 0.57 -10.88
CA PHE A 193 0.11 0.46 -11.15
C PHE A 193 -0.32 1.38 -12.30
N LEU A 194 0.09 2.65 -12.28
CA LEU A 194 -0.22 3.60 -13.34
C LEU A 194 0.37 3.18 -14.69
N GLU A 195 1.55 2.56 -14.69
CA GLU A 195 2.13 1.96 -15.89
C GLU A 195 1.27 0.83 -16.46
N LYS A 196 0.78 -0.07 -15.61
CA LYS A 196 -0.11 -1.17 -16.00
C LYS A 196 -1.45 -0.67 -16.56
N GLU A 197 -1.98 0.41 -16.02
CA GLU A 197 -3.18 1.08 -16.53
C GLU A 197 -2.92 1.95 -17.78
N GLY A 198 -1.66 2.00 -18.25
CA GLY A 198 -1.25 2.74 -19.45
C GLY A 198 -1.25 4.25 -19.29
N VAL A 199 -1.28 4.78 -18.06
CA VAL A 199 -1.22 6.23 -17.78
C VAL A 199 0.17 6.77 -18.08
N LEU A 200 1.20 6.00 -17.73
CA LEU A 200 2.60 6.36 -17.91
C LEU A 200 3.41 5.15 -18.39
N VAL A 201 4.68 5.37 -18.69
CA VAL A 201 5.66 4.31 -18.96
C VAL A 201 7.00 4.70 -18.39
N GLU A 202 7.69 3.74 -17.76
CA GLU A 202 9.10 3.90 -17.45
C GLU A 202 9.91 3.71 -18.72
N TYR A 203 10.57 4.77 -19.19
CA TYR A 203 11.35 4.72 -20.45
C TYR A 203 12.86 4.68 -20.20
N ILE A 204 13.28 5.13 -19.02
CA ILE A 204 14.64 5.04 -18.46
C ILE A 204 14.44 4.79 -16.95
N LEU A 205 15.39 4.10 -16.31
CA LEU A 205 15.35 3.85 -14.86
C LEU A 205 14.97 5.10 -14.07
N ASP A 206 13.91 4.98 -13.27
CA ASP A 206 13.31 6.02 -12.43
C ASP A 206 12.86 7.29 -13.19
N ARG A 207 12.64 7.19 -14.50
CA ARG A 207 12.08 8.25 -15.35
C ARG A 207 10.86 7.78 -16.12
N TYR A 208 9.81 8.57 -16.01
CA TYR A 208 8.49 8.23 -16.52
C TYR A 208 8.03 9.23 -17.57
N LYS A 209 7.34 8.72 -18.59
CA LYS A 209 6.70 9.52 -19.64
C LYS A 209 5.20 9.34 -19.55
N ILE A 210 4.44 10.44 -19.61
CA ILE A 210 2.98 10.41 -19.63
C ILE A 210 2.49 9.90 -20.99
N LYS A 211 1.66 8.86 -20.97
CA LYS A 211 1.02 8.26 -22.16
C LYS A 211 -0.41 8.73 -22.36
N ARG A 212 -1.14 8.96 -21.27
CA ARG A 212 -2.48 9.56 -21.30
C ARG A 212 -2.74 10.32 -20.01
N GLN A 213 -3.64 11.29 -20.08
CA GLN A 213 -4.13 11.98 -18.90
C GLN A 213 -5.16 11.14 -18.14
N MET A 214 -5.17 11.28 -16.83
CA MET A 214 -6.21 10.74 -15.96
C MET A 214 -7.41 11.69 -15.96
N MET A 215 -8.56 11.19 -16.44
CA MET A 215 -9.73 12.01 -16.68
C MET A 215 -10.72 11.97 -15.51
N TYR A 216 -11.15 13.15 -15.07
CA TYR A 216 -12.31 13.30 -14.23
C TYR A 216 -13.58 13.12 -15.08
N LYS A 217 -14.49 12.26 -14.65
CA LYS A 217 -15.74 12.00 -15.38
C LYS A 217 -16.81 12.98 -14.93
N GLU A 218 -16.98 14.09 -15.63
CA GLU A 218 -18.20 14.87 -15.48
C GLU A 218 -19.37 14.01 -15.96
N LYS A 219 -20.35 13.74 -15.08
CA LYS A 219 -21.65 13.29 -15.57
C LYS A 219 -22.28 14.49 -16.28
N SER A 220 -22.27 14.48 -17.60
CA SER A 220 -23.24 15.22 -18.40
C SER A 220 -24.62 14.67 -18.00
N TYR A 221 -25.37 15.44 -17.22
CA TYR A 221 -26.81 15.22 -17.11
C TYR A 221 -27.40 15.72 -18.43
N ASN A 222 -27.47 14.82 -19.42
CA ASN A 222 -28.40 14.95 -20.54
C ASN A 222 -29.61 14.07 -20.23
#